data_AF-A0A258BSW5-F1
#
_entry.id   AF-A0A258BSW5-F1
#
_cell.length_a   1.000
_cell.length_b   1.000
_cell.length_c   1.000
_cell.angle_alpha   90.00
_cell.angle_beta   90.00
_cell.angle_gamma   90.00
#
_symmetry.space_group_name_H-M   'P 1'
#
loop_
_entity.id
_entity.type
_entity.pdbx_description
1 polymer ?
#
loop_
_entity_poly.entity_id
_entity_poly.type
_entity_poly.pdbx_seq_one_letter_code
_entity_poly.pdbx_strand_id
1 'polypeptide(L)'
;ISDNRLGGWHAYRASKAALNLLIRNYAIEQARRAPGSICAGLHPGTVDTGLSRPFQSGVPDGKLFTPQQSAAYLLGVIDRLTPEDSGKCFDWNGQEVPA
;
A
#
# COMPACT_ATOMS: atom_id res chain seq x y z
N ILE A 1 8.68 6.55 6.60
CA ILE A 1 9.54 5.83 7.59
C ILE A 1 8.82 5.63 8.92
N SER A 2 7.53 5.92 8.96
CA SER A 2 6.80 6.29 10.16
C SER A 2 6.54 5.14 11.14
N ASP A 3 6.61 3.89 10.67
CA ASP A 3 6.66 2.68 11.50
C ASP A 3 7.92 1.85 11.21
N ASN A 4 8.97 2.07 12.01
CA ASN A 4 10.29 1.44 11.85
C ASN A 4 10.80 0.75 13.12
N ARG A 5 9.90 0.29 14.01
CA ARG A 5 10.29 -0.25 15.34
C ARG A 5 10.92 -1.65 15.28
N LEU A 6 10.58 -2.45 14.27
CA LEU A 6 10.99 -3.86 14.17
C LEU A 6 12.38 -4.06 13.53
N GLY A 7 12.87 -3.10 12.75
CA GLY A 7 14.08 -3.26 11.95
C GLY A 7 13.98 -4.36 10.86
N GLY A 8 15.14 -4.82 10.39
CA GLY A 8 15.28 -5.85 9.35
C GLY A 8 14.75 -5.44 7.97
N TRP A 9 14.81 -6.36 7.00
CA TRP A 9 14.24 -6.15 5.66
C TRP A 9 14.74 -4.88 4.95
N HIS A 10 15.99 -4.48 5.19
CA HIS A 10 16.49 -3.15 4.81
C HIS A 10 16.25 -2.79 3.35
N ALA A 11 16.64 -3.66 2.41
CA ALA A 11 16.44 -3.42 0.98
C ALA A 11 14.95 -3.32 0.61
N TYR A 12 14.12 -4.21 1.16
CA TYR A 12 12.67 -4.19 0.93
C TYR A 12 12.04 -2.90 1.49
N ARG A 13 12.31 -2.57 2.76
CA ARG A 13 11.80 -1.35 3.40
C ARG A 13 12.29 -0.08 2.72
N ALA A 14 13.57 -0.02 2.32
CA ALA A 14 14.13 1.10 1.57
C ALA A 14 13.45 1.25 0.21
N SER A 15 13.22 0.15 -0.51
CA SER A 15 12.50 0.18 -1.80
C SER A 15 11.06 0.68 -1.64
N LYS A 16 10.36 0.28 -0.58
CA LYS A 16 8.99 0.75 -0.29
C LYS A 16 8.96 2.21 0.16
N ALA A 17 9.95 2.66 0.94
CA ALA A 17 10.08 4.07 1.29
C ALA A 17 10.35 4.94 0.04
N ALA A 18 11.21 4.48 -0.87
CA ALA A 18 11.45 5.15 -2.14
C ALA A 18 10.19 5.17 -3.03
N LEU A 19 9.43 4.07 -3.08
CA LEU A 19 8.15 4.01 -3.78
C LEU A 19 7.15 5.05 -3.24
N ASN A 20 7.05 5.21 -1.92
CA ASN A 20 6.15 6.20 -1.32
C ASN A 20 6.53 7.63 -1.74
N LEU A 21 7.83 7.94 -1.79
CA LEU A 21 8.32 9.22 -2.30
C LEU A 21 7.95 9.42 -3.77
N LEU A 22 8.08 8.39 -4.60
CA LEU A 22 7.71 8.46 -6.02
C LEU A 22 6.20 8.71 -6.19
N ILE A 23 5.35 8.01 -5.45
CA ILE A 23 3.89 8.20 -5.48
C ILE A 23 3.55 9.67 -5.18
N ARG A 24 4.18 10.26 -4.15
CA ARG A 24 3.94 11.66 -3.78
C ARG A 24 4.35 12.64 -4.88
N ASN A 25 5.52 12.44 -5.48
CA ASN A 25 6.00 13.31 -6.56
C ASN A 25 5.13 13.18 -7.81
N TYR A 26 4.81 11.95 -8.22
CA TYR A 26 3.93 11.74 -9.38
C TYR A 26 2.54 12.32 -9.18
N ALA A 27 1.96 12.22 -7.99
CA ALA A 27 0.68 12.86 -7.70
C ALA A 27 0.73 14.38 -7.92
N ILE A 28 1.78 15.06 -7.45
CA ILE A 28 1.98 16.50 -7.63
C ILE A 28 2.15 16.86 -9.12
N GLU A 29 2.94 16.08 -9.85
CA GLU A 29 3.18 16.30 -11.28
C GLU A 29 1.91 16.07 -12.11
N GLN A 30 1.18 14.99 -11.83
CA GLN A 30 -0.04 14.64 -12.55
C GLN A 30 -1.17 15.63 -12.28
N ALA A 31 -1.31 16.13 -11.05
CA ALA A 31 -2.33 17.13 -10.71
C ALA A 31 -2.25 18.40 -11.58
N ARG A 32 -1.06 18.76 -12.10
CA ARG A 32 -0.87 19.92 -12.99
C ARG A 32 -1.38 19.67 -14.42
N ARG A 33 -1.43 18.41 -14.87
CA ARG A 33 -1.77 18.03 -16.24
C ARG A 33 -3.16 17.40 -16.35
N ALA A 34 -3.54 16.64 -15.35
CA ALA A 34 -4.79 15.88 -15.27
C ALA A 34 -5.27 15.88 -13.81
N PRO A 35 -5.98 16.93 -13.36
CA PRO A 35 -6.39 17.07 -11.96
C PRO A 35 -7.34 15.98 -11.47
N GLY A 36 -7.99 15.23 -12.36
CA GLY A 36 -8.81 14.07 -12.02
C GLY A 36 -8.03 12.75 -11.87
N SER A 37 -6.73 12.72 -12.15
CA SER A 37 -5.91 11.51 -12.05
C SER A 37 -5.46 11.25 -10.61
N ILE A 38 -5.57 10.00 -10.17
CA ILE A 38 -5.18 9.55 -8.83
C ILE A 38 -3.91 8.71 -8.94
N CYS A 39 -2.88 9.08 -8.19
CA CYS A 39 -1.69 8.25 -7.98
C CYS A 39 -1.66 7.84 -6.51
N ALA A 40 -1.90 6.57 -6.19
CA ALA A 40 -1.99 6.08 -4.82
C ALA A 40 -1.20 4.78 -4.62
N GLY A 41 -0.68 4.59 -3.41
CA GLY A 41 -0.10 3.33 -2.96
C GLY A 41 -1.15 2.42 -2.34
N LEU A 42 -1.04 1.11 -2.55
CA LEU A 42 -1.95 0.11 -1.99
C LEU A 42 -1.17 -0.94 -1.20
N HIS A 43 -1.53 -1.12 0.06
CA HIS A 43 -0.98 -2.14 0.95
C HIS A 43 -1.96 -3.32 1.06
N PRO A 44 -1.64 -4.49 0.47
CA PRO A 44 -2.59 -5.61 0.31
C PRO A 44 -2.94 -6.34 1.61
N GLY A 45 -2.29 -6.00 2.73
CA GLY A 45 -2.24 -6.85 3.92
C GLY A 45 -1.25 -7.98 3.72
N THR A 46 -1.31 -9.01 4.58
CA THR A 46 -0.50 -10.22 4.38
C THR A 46 -1.29 -11.20 3.52
N VAL A 47 -0.77 -11.49 2.33
CA VAL A 47 -1.46 -12.34 1.33
C VAL A 47 -0.72 -13.65 1.19
N ASP A 48 -1.42 -14.78 1.22
CA ASP A 48 -0.85 -16.11 1.02
C ASP A 48 -0.29 -16.25 -0.41
N THR A 49 1.02 -16.05 -0.53
CA THR A 49 1.79 -16.01 -1.78
C THR A 49 3.18 -16.56 -1.52
N GLY A 50 3.93 -16.88 -2.58
CA GLY A 50 5.32 -17.33 -2.44
C GLY A 50 6.21 -16.34 -1.69
N LEU A 51 5.95 -15.03 -1.80
CA LEU A 51 6.70 -13.99 -1.10
C LEU A 51 6.45 -14.02 0.42
N SER A 52 5.19 -14.19 0.84
CA SER A 52 4.82 -14.10 2.26
C SER A 52 5.01 -15.40 3.01
N ARG A 53 4.96 -16.56 2.32
CA ARG A 53 4.96 -17.90 2.92
C ARG A 53 6.01 -18.13 4.01
N PRO A 54 7.28 -17.68 3.87
CA PRO A 54 8.28 -17.84 4.93
C PRO A 54 8.06 -16.97 6.18
N PHE A 55 7.11 -16.03 6.12
CA PHE A 55 6.91 -14.95 7.09
C PHE A 55 5.49 -14.91 7.67
N GLN A 56 4.70 -15.98 7.48
CA GLN A 56 3.31 -16.06 7.95
C GLN A 56 3.19 -16.38 9.45
N SER A 57 4.26 -16.81 10.12
CA SER A 57 4.22 -17.26 11.52
C SER A 57 3.81 -16.18 12.53
N GLY A 58 3.99 -14.90 12.20
CA GLY A 58 3.57 -13.76 13.02
C GLY A 58 2.25 -13.12 12.60
N VAL A 59 1.51 -13.73 11.67
CA VAL A 59 0.26 -13.18 11.15
C VAL A 59 -0.89 -13.55 12.10
N PRO A 60 -1.65 -12.58 12.63
CA PRO A 60 -2.81 -12.88 13.47
C PRO A 60 -3.86 -13.72 12.73
N ASP A 61 -4.62 -14.53 13.47
CA ASP A 61 -5.71 -15.32 12.92
C ASP A 61 -6.71 -14.43 12.15
N GLY A 62 -7.10 -14.88 10.95
CA GLY A 62 -7.97 -14.13 10.06
C GLY A 62 -7.33 -12.91 9.38
N LYS A 63 -6.02 -12.67 9.54
CA LYS A 63 -5.26 -11.60 8.85
C LYS A 63 -4.33 -12.10 7.76
N LEU A 64 -4.34 -13.40 7.46
CA LEU A 64 -3.75 -13.99 6.26
C LEU A 64 -4.83 -14.10 5.18
N PHE A 65 -4.71 -13.32 4.11
CA PHE A 65 -5.70 -13.28 3.04
C PHE A 65 -5.31 -14.18 1.87
N THR A 66 -6.30 -14.77 1.20
CA THR A 66 -6.08 -15.33 -0.14
C THR A 66 -5.79 -14.20 -1.14
N PRO A 67 -5.10 -14.50 -2.27
CA PRO A 67 -4.91 -13.52 -3.34
C PRO A 67 -6.22 -12.90 -3.84
N GLN A 68 -7.28 -13.71 -3.94
CA GLN A 68 -8.60 -13.25 -4.40
C GLN A 68 -9.24 -12.28 -3.40
N GLN A 69 -9.17 -12.57 -2.10
CA GLN A 69 -9.69 -11.67 -1.06
C GLN A 69 -8.93 -10.34 -1.05
N SER A 70 -7.59 -10.38 -1.08
CA SER A 70 -6.77 -9.16 -1.09
C SER A 70 -7.07 -8.30 -2.33
N ALA A 71 -7.18 -8.91 -3.52
CA ALA A 71 -7.52 -8.20 -4.73
C ALA A 71 -8.91 -7.54 -4.65
N ALA A 72 -9.92 -8.25 -4.13
CA ALA A 72 -11.26 -7.70 -3.94
C ALA A 72 -11.27 -6.51 -2.97
N TYR A 73 -10.51 -6.60 -1.86
CA TYR A 73 -10.34 -5.48 -0.93
C TYR A 73 -9.70 -4.27 -1.61
N LEU A 74 -8.61 -4.47 -2.35
CA LEU A 74 -7.92 -3.38 -3.04
C LEU A 74 -8.76 -2.72 -4.12
N LEU A 75 -9.55 -3.50 -4.87
CA LEU A 75 -10.52 -2.95 -5.82
C LEU A 75 -11.55 -2.09 -5.11
N GLY A 76 -12.10 -2.57 -3.98
CA GLY A 76 -13.02 -1.78 -3.18
C GLY A 76 -12.40 -0.49 -2.64
N VAL A 77 -11.11 -0.46 -2.34
CA VAL A 77 -10.40 0.78 -1.97
C VAL A 77 -10.33 1.72 -3.17
N ILE A 78 -9.88 1.22 -4.34
CA ILE A 78 -9.78 1.99 -5.58
C ILE A 78 -11.12 2.65 -5.94
N ASP A 79 -12.23 1.92 -5.85
CA ASP A 79 -13.58 2.41 -6.17
C ASP A 79 -14.04 3.58 -5.30
N ARG A 80 -13.41 3.80 -4.15
CA ARG A 80 -13.74 4.87 -3.19
C ARG A 80 -12.75 6.04 -3.22
N LEU A 81 -11.64 5.93 -3.94
CA LEU A 81 -10.63 6.99 -3.96
C LEU A 81 -11.13 8.21 -4.73
N THR A 82 -10.73 9.37 -4.24
CA THR A 82 -11.01 10.67 -4.85
C THR A 82 -9.71 11.37 -5.29
N PRO A 83 -9.76 12.38 -6.16
CA PRO A 83 -8.58 13.18 -6.50
C PRO A 83 -7.83 13.74 -5.28
N GLU A 84 -8.54 14.04 -4.19
CA GLU A 84 -8.01 14.51 -2.91
C GLU A 84 -7.14 13.46 -2.19
N ASP A 85 -7.23 12.20 -2.59
CA ASP A 85 -6.46 11.07 -2.08
C ASP A 85 -5.16 10.82 -2.86
N SER A 86 -4.97 11.53 -3.98
CA SER A 86 -3.77 11.42 -4.79
C SER A 86 -2.52 11.78 -3.97
N GLY A 87 -1.51 10.92 -4.04
CA GLY A 87 -0.24 11.03 -3.32
C GLY A 87 -0.25 10.38 -1.94
N LYS A 88 -1.32 9.68 -1.54
CA LYS A 88 -1.44 8.92 -0.30
C LYS A 88 -1.24 7.42 -0.52
N CYS A 89 -1.11 6.67 0.57
CA CYS A 89 -1.07 5.20 0.56
C CYS A 89 -2.19 4.66 1.45
N PHE A 90 -2.86 3.60 1.01
CA PHE A 90 -3.98 3.00 1.72
C PHE A 90 -3.77 1.50 1.93
N ASP A 91 -4.25 0.97 3.05
CA ASP A 91 -4.30 -0.47 3.26
C ASP A 91 -5.56 -1.10 2.66
N TRP A 92 -5.63 -2.43 2.72
CA TRP A 92 -6.76 -3.23 2.24
C TRP A 92 -8.11 -2.84 2.88
N ASN A 93 -8.14 -2.19 4.05
CA ASN A 93 -9.40 -1.71 4.64
C ASN A 93 -9.73 -0.26 4.23
N GLY A 94 -8.84 0.42 3.52
CA GLY A 94 -8.98 1.81 3.11
C GLY A 94 -8.46 2.82 4.14
N GLN A 95 -7.81 2.39 5.22
CA GLN A 95 -7.12 3.30 6.12
C GLN A 95 -5.86 3.84 5.43
N GLU A 96 -5.62 5.14 5.60
CA GLU A 96 -4.36 5.74 5.19
C GLU A 96 -3.19 5.13 5.99
N VAL A 97 -2.16 4.70 5.27
CA VAL A 97 -0.92 4.18 5.84
C VAL A 97 0.09 5.32 5.94
N PRO A 98 0.59 5.66 7.14
CA PRO A 98 1.63 6.67 7.29
C PRO A 98 2.90 6.29 6.52
N ALA A 99 3.18 7.03 5.45
CA ALA A 99 4.33 6.82 4.58
C ALA A 99 5.64 7.35 5.20
#